data_AF-A0A8C6WKV4-F1
#
_entry.id   AF-A0A8C6WKV4-F1
#
_cell.length_a   1.000
_cell.length_b   1.000
_cell.length_c   1.000
_cell.angle_alpha   90.00
_cell.angle_beta   90.00
_cell.angle_gamma   90.00
#
_symmetry.space_group_name_H-M   'P 1'
#
loop_
_entity.id
_entity.type
_entity.pdbx_description
1 polymer ?
#
loop_
_entity_poly.entity_id
_entity_poly.type
_entity_poly.pdbx_seq_one_letter_code
_entity_poly.pdbx_strand_id
1 'polypeptide(L)'
;MARLLLFLSVSVATLLHFLLVVSVTTGLKPRLHRDRRNIRPNIILVLTDDQDVELGSMQVMNKTRRIMEEGGTSFTNAFVTTPMCCPSRSSMLTGKYVHNHNTYTNNENCSSLSWQRQHEPKTFGVHLNNTGYRTAFFGKYLNEYNGSYIPRGWRHWVGLIKNSCFYNYTLNVNGVRREHRDRYPQDYLTDVITLEAQKFFRASKRTYPHRPVLMVLSHAAPHGPEDSAPQFSTLFPNASHHITPSYNFAPNPDKHWIMRYTGPMKPIHMEFTNVLHRKRMQTLQSVDHSMEQLYEMLVETGELDNTYIIYTSDHGYHIGQFGLVKGKSMPYEFDIRVPFFIRGPNVQQGHSVPEIVLNIDLAPTIMDIAGLDPPSDMDGKSVLGLLVPGSTGNRCVILSNSSVSCDTRLYRNLQEWKDHKLTVDHQIETLQSKIKNLREVRGHLKKARPLRCDCSRRLSKLKNKLHPFRGASKGKLEWLEMEQRRRKKIRKMIKRIKNNDTCSMPGLTCFTHNNEHWATPPAGHVLGPFCACTSANNNTYWCLRTINNTHNFLFCEFSTGFLEYFDLTTDPYQLINSVSTLDRSVLNQLHVQLMELRGCKGHKQCNNKTDQAGTNPIWDGWKG
;
A
#
# COMPACT_ATOMS: atom_id res chain seq x y z
N MET A 1 53.30 2.19 92.48
CA MET A 1 52.55 2.95 91.45
C MET A 1 53.23 2.81 90.10
N ALA A 2 53.35 1.59 89.57
CA ALA A 2 53.97 1.35 88.27
C ALA A 2 53.64 -0.08 87.82
N ARG A 3 52.47 -0.25 87.19
CA ARG A 3 52.03 -1.37 86.33
C ARG A 3 50.56 -1.17 85.98
N LEU A 4 50.23 -0.18 85.13
CA LEU A 4 48.94 -0.12 84.43
C LEU A 4 48.85 0.91 83.28
N LEU A 5 49.92 1.19 82.53
CA LEU A 5 49.86 2.15 81.41
C LEU A 5 50.75 1.73 80.23
N LEU A 6 50.40 0.62 79.55
CA LEU A 6 51.03 0.25 78.28
C LEU A 6 50.15 -0.61 77.36
N PHE A 7 48.82 -0.48 77.46
CA PHE A 7 47.86 -1.26 76.65
C PHE A 7 46.77 -0.41 75.96
N LEU A 8 47.03 0.87 75.68
CA LEU A 8 45.98 1.79 75.17
C LEU A 8 46.38 2.70 73.99
N SER A 9 47.39 2.34 73.19
CA SER A 9 47.79 3.17 72.03
C SER A 9 47.97 2.45 70.69
N VAL A 10 47.57 1.18 70.55
CA VAL A 10 47.64 0.47 69.23
C VAL A 10 46.25 0.12 68.66
N SER A 11 45.16 0.44 69.37
CA SER A 11 43.79 0.07 68.96
C SER A 11 43.05 1.09 68.07
N VAL A 12 43.73 2.08 67.48
CA VAL A 12 43.07 3.10 66.62
C VAL A 12 43.59 3.12 65.17
N ALA A 13 44.77 2.56 64.87
CA ALA A 13 45.33 2.57 63.52
C ALA A 13 44.91 1.39 62.63
N THR A 14 44.39 0.29 63.20
CA THR A 14 43.98 -0.90 62.44
C THR A 14 42.47 -1.00 62.18
N LEU A 15 41.63 -0.17 62.82
CA LEU A 15 40.19 -0.10 62.51
C LEU A 15 39.84 0.92 61.40
N LEU A 16 40.73 1.86 61.07
CA LEU A 16 40.50 2.85 60.01
C LEU A 16 40.94 2.40 58.60
N HIS A 17 41.65 1.28 58.47
CA HIS A 17 41.94 0.66 57.17
C HIS A 17 40.93 -0.43 56.77
N PHE A 18 40.11 -0.94 57.70
CA PHE A 18 39.09 -1.95 57.40
C PHE A 18 37.68 -1.38 57.18
N LEU A 19 37.46 -0.09 57.46
CA LEU A 19 36.18 0.61 57.25
C LEU A 19 36.18 1.56 56.03
N LEU A 20 37.28 1.65 55.28
CA LEU A 20 37.37 2.51 54.09
C LEU A 20 37.55 1.75 52.75
N VAL A 21 37.41 0.42 52.75
CA VAL A 21 37.46 -0.42 51.53
C VAL A 21 36.14 -1.20 51.29
N VAL A 22 35.09 -0.97 52.10
CA VAL A 22 33.79 -1.67 51.96
C VAL A 22 32.69 -0.80 51.30
N SER A 23 33.02 0.39 50.80
CA SER A 23 32.07 1.22 50.06
C SER A 23 32.47 1.39 48.60
N VAL A 24 31.53 1.04 47.72
CA VAL A 24 31.53 1.21 46.24
C VAL A 24 32.15 0.07 45.43
N THR A 25 31.68 -1.16 45.64
CA THR A 25 31.38 -2.09 44.52
C THR A 25 30.15 -2.94 44.85
N THR A 26 29.06 -2.32 45.31
CA THR A 26 27.74 -2.85 44.93
C THR A 26 27.59 -2.57 43.45
N GLY A 27 28.19 -3.45 42.63
CA GLY A 27 27.75 -3.61 41.27
C GLY A 27 26.25 -3.85 41.35
N LEU A 28 25.48 -2.79 41.08
CA LEU A 28 24.16 -2.92 40.51
C LEU A 28 24.40 -3.92 39.39
N LYS A 29 24.04 -5.20 39.61
CA LYS A 29 23.78 -6.10 38.50
C LYS A 29 22.95 -5.24 37.58
N PRO A 30 23.43 -4.90 36.35
CA PRO A 30 22.56 -4.21 35.43
C PRO A 30 21.30 -5.06 35.46
N ARG A 31 20.16 -4.44 35.80
CA ARG A 31 18.87 -5.13 35.68
C ARG A 31 18.93 -5.70 34.29
N LEU A 32 19.15 -7.01 34.21
CA LEU A 32 19.29 -7.73 32.97
C LEU A 32 18.04 -7.30 32.24
N HIS A 33 18.22 -6.46 31.22
CA HIS A 33 17.13 -5.79 30.54
C HIS A 33 16.22 -6.94 30.17
N ARG A 34 15.07 -7.03 30.86
CA ARG A 34 14.19 -8.18 30.71
C ARG A 34 13.94 -8.25 29.22
N ASP A 35 14.42 -9.33 28.62
CA ASP A 35 14.44 -9.50 27.18
C ASP A 35 13.12 -8.99 26.61
N ARG A 36 13.18 -7.93 25.80
CA ARG A 36 12.05 -7.45 25.00
C ARG A 36 11.69 -8.47 23.89
N ARG A 37 12.13 -9.74 24.00
CA ARG A 37 12.02 -10.83 23.02
C ARG A 37 10.60 -11.36 22.78
N ASN A 38 9.54 -10.59 23.04
CA ASN A 38 8.16 -11.06 22.81
C ASN A 38 7.09 -9.96 22.69
N ILE A 39 7.44 -8.71 22.35
CA ILE A 39 6.44 -7.67 22.08
C ILE A 39 6.32 -7.55 20.55
N ARG A 40 5.17 -7.97 20.01
CA ARG A 40 4.85 -7.73 18.60
C ARG A 40 4.90 -6.21 18.32
N PRO A 41 5.49 -5.77 17.20
CA PRO A 41 5.69 -4.35 16.92
C PRO A 41 4.37 -3.66 16.58
N ASN A 42 4.32 -2.33 16.75
CA ASN A 42 3.24 -1.54 16.19
C ASN A 42 3.41 -1.40 14.67
N ILE A 43 2.31 -1.13 13.99
CA ILE A 43 2.28 -0.95 12.54
C ILE A 43 1.46 0.30 12.24
N ILE A 44 2.07 1.26 11.55
CA ILE A 44 1.43 2.47 11.04
C ILE A 44 1.54 2.43 9.52
N LEU A 45 0.41 2.38 8.84
CA LEU A 45 0.33 2.57 7.40
C LEU A 45 -0.13 4.00 7.12
N VAL A 46 0.70 4.77 6.44
CA VAL A 46 0.37 6.09 5.90
C VAL A 46 0.15 5.94 4.40
N LEU A 47 -1.03 6.33 3.95
CA LEU A 47 -1.50 6.19 2.57
C LEU A 47 -1.95 7.55 2.04
N THR A 48 -1.45 7.95 0.88
CA THR A 48 -1.92 9.11 0.11
C THR A 48 -2.82 8.69 -1.04
N ASP A 49 -3.54 9.64 -1.64
CA ASP A 49 -4.48 9.41 -2.74
C ASP A 49 -4.04 10.16 -3.99
N ASP A 50 -3.77 9.47 -5.08
CA ASP A 50 -3.27 10.04 -6.35
C ASP A 50 -1.84 10.62 -6.24
N GLN A 51 -0.92 10.06 -5.45
CA GLN A 51 0.46 10.59 -5.36
C GLN A 51 1.41 9.89 -6.32
N ASP A 52 1.95 10.64 -7.28
CA ASP A 52 2.95 10.17 -8.24
C ASP A 52 4.37 10.10 -7.65
N VAL A 53 5.27 9.45 -8.40
CA VAL A 53 6.73 9.60 -8.24
C VAL A 53 7.29 10.48 -9.36
N GLU A 54 6.84 10.23 -10.59
CA GLU A 54 7.43 10.78 -11.82
C GLU A 54 7.22 12.28 -12.00
N LEU A 55 6.24 12.90 -11.34
CA LEU A 55 5.91 14.32 -11.53
C LEU A 55 6.41 15.19 -10.38
N GLY A 56 7.25 14.68 -9.48
CA GLY A 56 7.91 15.51 -8.48
C GLY A 56 7.23 15.56 -7.10
N SER A 57 6.27 14.68 -6.82
CA SER A 57 5.49 14.74 -5.58
C SER A 57 6.32 14.54 -4.30
N MET A 58 7.35 13.69 -4.33
CA MET A 58 8.20 13.49 -3.15
C MET A 58 9.19 14.63 -2.91
N GLN A 59 9.55 15.38 -3.96
CA GLN A 59 10.56 16.45 -3.93
C GLN A 59 10.12 17.64 -3.06
N VAL A 60 8.82 17.79 -2.82
CA VAL A 60 8.30 18.82 -1.91
C VAL A 60 8.14 18.33 -0.47
N MET A 61 8.25 17.02 -0.21
CA MET A 61 7.98 16.40 1.09
C MET A 61 9.25 16.11 1.88
N ASN A 62 10.02 17.16 2.20
CA ASN A 62 11.35 17.04 2.79
C ASN A 62 11.35 16.31 4.13
N LYS A 63 10.33 16.52 4.99
CA LYS A 63 10.27 15.87 6.30
C LYS A 63 10.03 14.37 6.14
N THR A 64 9.14 14.00 5.23
CA THR A 64 8.80 12.62 4.90
C THR A 64 10.02 11.90 4.32
N ARG A 65 10.74 12.52 3.37
CA ARG A 65 11.98 11.96 2.82
C ARG A 65 13.02 11.72 3.92
N ARG A 66 13.28 12.71 4.78
CA ARG A 66 14.19 12.53 5.92
C ARG A 66 13.76 11.40 6.86
N ILE A 67 12.47 11.32 7.20
CA ILE A 67 11.97 10.32 8.15
C ILE A 67 11.98 8.91 7.55
N MET A 68 11.58 8.77 6.28
CA MET A 68 11.27 7.49 5.64
C MET A 68 12.33 7.01 4.65
N GLU A 69 12.85 7.88 3.79
CA GLU A 69 13.86 7.55 2.77
C GLU A 69 15.24 7.46 3.42
N GLU A 70 15.67 8.51 4.12
CA GLU A 70 16.96 8.51 4.83
C GLU A 70 16.90 7.66 6.11
N GLY A 71 15.77 7.74 6.83
CA GLY A 71 15.56 7.03 8.08
C GLY A 71 15.02 5.60 7.96
N GLY A 72 14.81 5.10 6.75
CA GLY A 72 14.27 3.76 6.47
C GLY A 72 14.82 3.20 5.18
N THR A 73 14.09 2.25 4.58
CA THR A 73 14.40 1.64 3.29
C THR A 73 13.39 2.11 2.25
N SER A 74 13.91 2.51 1.08
CA SER A 74 13.14 2.87 -0.12
C SER A 74 13.02 1.68 -1.07
N PHE A 75 11.86 1.51 -1.69
CA PHE A 75 11.68 0.56 -2.79
C PHE A 75 11.54 1.35 -4.09
N THR A 76 12.53 1.26 -4.96
CA THR A 76 12.56 2.07 -6.19
C THR A 76 11.55 1.59 -7.22
N ASN A 77 11.19 0.30 -7.18
CA ASN A 77 10.34 -0.36 -8.17
C ASN A 77 9.01 -0.78 -7.53
N ALA A 78 8.31 0.18 -6.94
CA ALA A 78 7.00 -0.03 -6.32
C ALA A 78 5.87 0.40 -7.26
N PHE A 79 4.95 -0.51 -7.54
CA PHE A 79 3.86 -0.31 -8.49
C PHE A 79 2.50 -0.69 -7.93
N VAL A 80 1.46 -0.06 -8.44
CA VAL A 80 0.08 -0.47 -8.19
C VAL A 80 -0.42 -1.37 -9.31
N THR A 81 -1.19 -2.39 -8.94
CA THR A 81 -1.76 -3.34 -9.90
C THR A 81 -2.91 -2.78 -10.72
N THR A 82 -3.52 -1.68 -10.29
CA THR A 82 -4.57 -0.97 -11.04
C THR A 82 -4.56 0.51 -10.63
N PRO A 83 -4.28 1.46 -11.52
CA PRO A 83 -4.13 2.89 -11.18
C PRO A 83 -5.49 3.60 -11.03
N MET A 84 -6.33 3.07 -10.13
CA MET A 84 -7.65 3.59 -9.77
C MET A 84 -7.94 3.33 -8.29
N CYS A 85 -8.50 4.33 -7.59
CA CYS A 85 -8.68 4.32 -6.13
C CYS A 85 -9.28 3.02 -5.58
N CYS A 86 -10.53 2.69 -5.93
CA CYS A 86 -11.23 1.59 -5.26
C CYS A 86 -10.70 0.19 -5.63
N PRO A 87 -10.37 -0.11 -6.90
CA PRO A 87 -9.64 -1.31 -7.26
C PRO A 87 -8.32 -1.44 -6.49
N SER A 88 -7.47 -0.41 -6.54
CA SER A 88 -6.17 -0.45 -5.87
C SER A 88 -6.28 -0.62 -4.35
N ARG A 89 -7.15 0.14 -3.70
CA ARG A 89 -7.39 0.02 -2.25
C ARG A 89 -7.97 -1.34 -1.87
N SER A 90 -8.82 -1.93 -2.73
CA SER A 90 -9.27 -3.31 -2.55
C SER A 90 -8.10 -4.29 -2.62
N SER A 91 -7.19 -4.11 -3.57
CA SER A 91 -5.97 -4.90 -3.71
C SER A 91 -5.07 -4.78 -2.48
N MET A 92 -4.86 -3.57 -1.96
CA MET A 92 -4.10 -3.30 -0.73
C MET A 92 -4.70 -3.95 0.51
N LEU A 93 -6.02 -3.88 0.67
CA LEU A 93 -6.71 -4.41 1.84
C LEU A 93 -6.75 -5.95 1.86
N THR A 94 -6.86 -6.57 0.67
CA THR A 94 -7.08 -8.02 0.53
C THR A 94 -5.83 -8.80 0.14
N GLY A 95 -4.80 -8.12 -0.36
CA GLY A 95 -3.61 -8.75 -0.94
C GLY A 95 -3.89 -9.49 -2.25
N LYS A 96 -4.90 -9.07 -3.02
CA LYS A 96 -5.36 -9.75 -4.24
C LYS A 96 -5.35 -8.84 -5.46
N TYR A 97 -5.11 -9.42 -6.63
CA TYR A 97 -5.30 -8.74 -7.91
C TYR A 97 -6.78 -8.46 -8.20
N VAL A 98 -7.02 -7.50 -9.09
CA VAL A 98 -8.35 -7.08 -9.50
C VAL A 98 -9.21 -8.20 -10.07
N HIS A 99 -8.62 -9.15 -10.79
CA HIS A 99 -9.35 -10.32 -11.33
C HIS A 99 -9.76 -11.33 -10.26
N ASN A 100 -9.22 -11.23 -9.04
CA ASN A 100 -9.54 -12.13 -7.93
C ASN A 100 -10.51 -11.51 -6.92
N HIS A 101 -10.53 -10.18 -6.78
CA HIS A 101 -11.53 -9.48 -5.95
C HIS A 101 -12.67 -8.83 -6.74
N ASN A 102 -12.59 -8.79 -8.07
CA ASN A 102 -13.65 -8.32 -8.97
C ASN A 102 -14.12 -6.88 -8.68
N THR A 103 -13.23 -5.98 -8.26
CA THR A 103 -13.52 -4.54 -8.09
C THR A 103 -12.82 -3.79 -9.20
N TYR A 104 -13.45 -3.65 -10.36
CA TYR A 104 -12.79 -3.13 -11.57
C TYR A 104 -12.79 -1.61 -11.68
N THR A 105 -13.76 -0.94 -11.05
CA THR A 105 -13.89 0.52 -11.14
C THR A 105 -14.34 1.12 -9.81
N ASN A 106 -14.30 2.45 -9.68
CA ASN A 106 -14.82 3.16 -8.51
C ASN A 106 -16.36 3.03 -8.33
N ASN A 107 -17.07 2.48 -9.31
CA ASN A 107 -18.52 2.32 -9.28
C ASN A 107 -18.97 0.84 -9.29
N GLU A 108 -18.06 -0.09 -9.57
CA GLU A 108 -18.38 -1.50 -9.75
C GLU A 108 -17.76 -2.32 -8.63
N ASN A 109 -18.62 -2.96 -7.84
CA ASN A 109 -18.27 -3.69 -6.63
C ASN A 109 -17.54 -2.85 -5.55
N CYS A 110 -17.28 -1.57 -5.77
CA CYS A 110 -16.67 -0.68 -4.80
C CYS A 110 -17.60 -0.39 -3.62
N SER A 111 -17.12 -0.63 -2.38
CA SER A 111 -17.92 -0.50 -1.14
C SER A 111 -19.27 -1.24 -1.18
N SER A 112 -19.45 -2.18 -2.11
CA SER A 112 -20.75 -2.82 -2.35
C SER A 112 -21.09 -3.81 -1.25
N LEU A 113 -22.36 -4.18 -1.10
CA LEU A 113 -22.75 -5.26 -0.19
C LEU A 113 -22.07 -6.60 -0.53
N SER A 114 -21.74 -6.82 -1.81
CA SER A 114 -21.01 -8.02 -2.24
C SER A 114 -19.58 -7.98 -1.70
N TRP A 115 -18.88 -6.87 -1.90
CA TRP A 115 -17.52 -6.67 -1.42
C TRP A 115 -17.43 -6.75 0.11
N GLN A 116 -18.37 -6.10 0.81
CA GLN A 116 -18.49 -6.14 2.27
C GLN A 116 -18.71 -7.56 2.81
N ARG A 117 -19.41 -8.43 2.07
CA ARG A 117 -19.66 -9.81 2.49
C ARG A 117 -18.50 -10.75 2.15
N GLN A 118 -17.87 -10.56 0.99
CA GLN A 118 -16.90 -11.50 0.43
C GLN A 118 -15.44 -11.17 0.77
N HIS A 119 -15.08 -9.88 0.72
CA HIS A 119 -13.70 -9.42 0.79
C HIS A 119 -13.38 -8.71 2.11
N GLU A 120 -14.27 -7.85 2.60
CA GLU A 120 -14.03 -7.11 3.85
C GLU A 120 -13.67 -8.00 5.06
N PRO A 121 -14.33 -9.17 5.28
CA PRO A 121 -14.01 -10.05 6.40
C PRO A 121 -12.62 -10.72 6.29
N LYS A 122 -11.95 -10.59 5.15
CA LYS A 122 -10.65 -11.22 4.83
C LYS A 122 -9.54 -10.17 4.65
N THR A 123 -9.78 -8.93 5.05
CA THR A 123 -8.77 -7.87 4.96
C THR A 123 -7.72 -8.02 6.05
N PHE A 124 -6.53 -7.45 5.83
CA PHE A 124 -5.46 -7.47 6.85
C PHE A 124 -5.92 -6.88 8.18
N GLY A 125 -6.82 -5.88 8.16
CA GLY A 125 -7.40 -5.27 9.36
C GLY A 125 -8.15 -6.30 10.22
N VAL A 126 -8.95 -7.17 9.60
CA VAL A 126 -9.65 -8.25 10.31
C VAL A 126 -8.67 -9.28 10.86
N HIS A 127 -7.69 -9.69 10.05
CA HIS A 127 -6.66 -10.65 10.48
C HIS A 127 -5.92 -10.15 11.73
N LEU A 128 -5.45 -8.90 11.73
CA LEU A 128 -4.72 -8.35 12.88
C LEU A 128 -5.63 -8.12 14.09
N ASN A 129 -6.86 -7.63 13.90
CA ASN A 129 -7.82 -7.43 14.99
C ASN A 129 -8.09 -8.71 15.80
N ASN A 130 -8.12 -9.86 15.13
CA ASN A 130 -8.36 -11.17 15.75
C ASN A 130 -7.17 -11.68 16.59
N THR A 131 -6.02 -11.00 16.57
CA THR A 131 -4.78 -11.46 17.21
C THR A 131 -4.38 -10.60 18.41
N GLY A 132 -5.24 -9.66 18.81
CA GLY A 132 -5.04 -8.80 19.97
C GLY A 132 -4.48 -7.40 19.66
N TYR A 133 -4.21 -7.08 18.39
CA TYR A 133 -3.87 -5.72 17.97
C TYR A 133 -5.01 -4.75 18.29
N ARG A 134 -4.65 -3.53 18.68
CA ARG A 134 -5.56 -2.40 18.71
C ARG A 134 -5.59 -1.78 17.32
N THR A 135 -6.65 -2.04 16.57
CA THR A 135 -6.79 -1.62 15.18
C THR A 135 -7.56 -0.30 15.05
N ALA A 136 -7.03 0.63 14.25
CA ALA A 136 -7.69 1.88 13.94
C ALA A 136 -7.54 2.30 12.48
N PHE A 137 -8.52 3.03 11.97
CA PHE A 137 -8.51 3.58 10.61
C PHE A 137 -8.96 5.04 10.62
N PHE A 138 -8.22 5.89 9.91
CA PHE A 138 -8.47 7.33 9.83
C PHE A 138 -8.42 7.79 8.36
N GLY A 139 -9.47 8.45 7.89
CA GLY A 139 -9.55 9.02 6.54
C GLY A 139 -10.30 8.17 5.52
N LYS A 140 -9.86 8.19 4.26
CA LYS A 140 -10.56 7.54 3.13
C LYS A 140 -10.41 6.02 3.16
N TYR A 141 -11.53 5.29 3.16
CA TYR A 141 -11.51 3.83 3.09
C TYR A 141 -11.57 3.32 1.64
N LEU A 142 -12.76 3.33 1.06
CA LEU A 142 -13.07 2.99 -0.33
C LEU A 142 -14.06 4.04 -0.86
N ASN A 143 -14.11 4.25 -2.17
CA ASN A 143 -15.06 5.18 -2.78
C ASN A 143 -16.51 4.82 -2.43
N GLU A 144 -17.36 5.84 -2.35
CA GLU A 144 -18.79 5.70 -2.02
C GLU A 144 -19.11 4.96 -0.70
N TYR A 145 -18.14 4.84 0.22
CA TYR A 145 -18.42 4.37 1.57
C TYR A 145 -19.49 5.27 2.21
N ASN A 146 -20.63 4.68 2.54
CA ASN A 146 -21.84 5.44 2.87
C ASN A 146 -21.93 5.86 4.34
N GLY A 147 -20.98 5.44 5.19
CA GLY A 147 -20.98 5.74 6.61
C GLY A 147 -22.05 5.04 7.44
N SER A 148 -22.71 3.98 6.94
CA SER A 148 -23.82 3.31 7.64
C SER A 148 -23.37 2.20 8.61
N TYR A 149 -22.10 1.80 8.60
CA TYR A 149 -21.55 0.71 9.42
C TYR A 149 -20.06 0.94 9.62
N ILE A 150 -19.46 0.35 10.65
CA ILE A 150 -18.00 0.33 10.79
C ILE A 150 -17.48 -0.91 10.05
N PRO A 151 -16.55 -0.76 9.09
CA PRO A 151 -15.93 -1.90 8.42
C PRO A 151 -15.31 -2.88 9.40
N ARG A 152 -15.45 -4.17 9.11
CA ARG A 152 -14.92 -5.22 10.00
C ARG A 152 -13.41 -5.08 10.16
N GLY A 153 -12.92 -5.39 11.36
CA GLY A 153 -11.49 -5.38 11.66
C GLY A 153 -10.97 -4.09 12.27
N TRP A 154 -11.80 -3.04 12.40
CA TRP A 154 -11.39 -1.77 13.00
C TRP A 154 -12.12 -1.53 14.31
N ARG A 155 -11.37 -1.44 15.42
CA ARG A 155 -11.94 -1.14 16.75
C ARG A 155 -12.18 0.35 16.95
N HIS A 156 -11.35 1.16 16.32
CA HIS A 156 -11.51 2.60 16.27
C HIS A 156 -11.60 3.05 14.81
N TRP A 157 -12.66 3.78 14.49
CA TRP A 157 -13.00 4.13 13.12
C TRP A 157 -13.28 5.62 13.01
N VAL A 158 -12.52 6.28 12.15
CA VAL A 158 -12.69 7.68 11.74
C VAL A 158 -12.67 7.69 10.22
N GLY A 159 -13.73 7.17 9.60
CA GLY A 159 -13.80 6.98 8.16
C GLY A 159 -14.51 8.12 7.45
N LEU A 160 -13.88 8.65 6.40
CA LEU A 160 -14.46 9.65 5.51
C LEU A 160 -15.64 9.07 4.74
N ILE A 161 -16.81 9.69 4.88
CA ILE A 161 -18.01 9.29 4.14
C ILE A 161 -17.89 9.83 2.70
N LYS A 162 -18.13 8.96 1.73
CA LYS A 162 -17.99 9.19 0.28
C LYS A 162 -16.55 9.27 -0.22
N ASN A 163 -16.16 10.35 -0.88
CA ASN A 163 -14.94 10.47 -1.68
C ASN A 163 -14.01 11.53 -1.09
N SER A 164 -12.76 11.55 -1.57
CA SER A 164 -11.71 12.48 -1.14
C SER A 164 -12.18 13.94 -1.16
N CYS A 165 -11.89 14.66 -0.09
CA CYS A 165 -12.15 16.09 0.09
C CYS A 165 -11.33 16.61 1.28
N PHE A 166 -11.22 17.92 1.43
CA PHE A 166 -10.43 18.53 2.51
C PHE A 166 -11.27 19.32 3.53
N TYR A 167 -12.44 19.79 3.10
CA TYR A 167 -13.43 20.55 3.88
C TYR A 167 -14.85 20.11 3.50
N ASN A 168 -15.86 20.56 4.25
CA ASN A 168 -17.28 20.31 3.99
C ASN A 168 -17.62 18.83 3.82
N TYR A 169 -17.17 18.02 4.79
CA TYR A 169 -17.28 16.57 4.77
C TYR A 169 -17.94 16.01 6.02
N THR A 170 -18.22 14.72 5.98
CA THR A 170 -18.73 13.98 7.14
C THR A 170 -17.83 12.80 7.42
N LEU A 171 -17.47 12.63 8.69
CA LEU A 171 -16.78 11.44 9.19
C LEU A 171 -17.78 10.52 9.88
N ASN A 172 -17.64 9.22 9.70
CA ASN A 172 -18.18 8.25 10.64
C ASN A 172 -17.11 8.02 11.72
N VAL A 173 -17.38 8.52 12.93
CA VAL A 173 -16.55 8.35 14.13
C VAL A 173 -17.21 7.31 15.03
N ASN A 174 -16.71 6.08 14.98
CA ASN A 174 -17.19 4.93 15.76
C ASN A 174 -18.72 4.73 15.69
N GLY A 175 -19.29 4.84 14.50
CA GLY A 175 -20.73 4.67 14.24
C GLY A 175 -21.51 5.98 14.26
N VAL A 176 -20.92 7.09 14.72
CA VAL A 176 -21.58 8.39 14.82
C VAL A 176 -21.12 9.30 13.67
N ARG A 177 -22.05 9.87 12.92
CA ARG A 177 -21.75 10.84 11.86
C ARG A 177 -21.38 12.19 12.48
N ARG A 178 -20.26 12.77 12.08
CA ARG A 178 -19.80 14.10 12.47
C ARG A 178 -19.53 14.94 11.24
N GLU A 179 -20.20 16.08 11.14
CA GLU A 179 -20.02 17.03 10.05
C GLU A 179 -18.91 18.01 10.39
N HIS A 180 -18.10 18.30 9.38
CA HIS A 180 -17.01 19.27 9.40
C HIS A 180 -17.24 20.28 8.30
N ARG A 181 -17.04 21.57 8.60
CA ARG A 181 -17.25 22.67 7.66
C ARG A 181 -15.92 23.04 7.00
N ASP A 182 -15.57 24.32 6.99
CA ASP A 182 -14.46 24.90 6.25
C ASP A 182 -13.53 25.77 7.13
N ARG A 183 -13.56 25.59 8.46
CA ARG A 183 -12.74 26.39 9.38
C ARG A 183 -11.39 25.74 9.65
N TYR A 184 -10.31 26.36 9.20
CA TYR A 184 -8.95 25.94 9.54
C TYR A 184 -8.53 26.41 10.96
N PRO A 185 -7.83 25.58 11.75
CA PRO A 185 -7.44 24.19 11.50
C PRO A 185 -8.50 23.13 11.87
N GLN A 186 -9.61 23.51 12.51
CA GLN A 186 -10.53 22.57 13.16
C GLN A 186 -11.21 21.57 12.21
N ASP A 187 -11.43 21.97 10.96
CA ASP A 187 -12.16 21.20 9.97
C ASP A 187 -11.25 20.66 8.85
N TYR A 188 -9.95 20.96 8.82
CA TYR A 188 -9.09 20.47 7.74
C TYR A 188 -8.82 18.97 7.87
N LEU A 189 -9.26 18.18 6.89
CA LEU A 189 -9.30 16.71 7.02
C LEU A 189 -7.97 16.11 7.44
N THR A 190 -6.87 16.51 6.80
CA THR A 190 -5.53 15.97 7.08
C THR A 190 -5.12 16.19 8.54
N ASP A 191 -5.41 17.37 9.10
CA ASP A 191 -5.07 17.70 10.49
C ASP A 191 -5.98 16.93 11.45
N VAL A 192 -7.29 16.87 11.17
CA VAL A 192 -8.27 16.14 11.97
C VAL A 192 -7.91 14.66 12.10
N ILE A 193 -7.62 13.99 10.98
CA ILE A 193 -7.29 12.56 11.01
C ILE A 193 -5.93 12.28 11.67
N THR A 194 -4.97 13.20 11.54
CA THR A 194 -3.66 13.09 12.20
C THR A 194 -3.80 13.23 13.71
N LEU A 195 -4.56 14.24 14.17
CA LEU A 195 -4.80 14.48 15.59
C LEU A 195 -5.58 13.32 16.24
N GLU A 196 -6.62 12.78 15.57
CA GLU A 196 -7.36 11.63 16.07
C GLU A 196 -6.48 10.36 16.13
N ALA A 197 -5.60 10.16 15.16
CA ALA A 197 -4.62 9.07 15.18
C ALA A 197 -3.65 9.18 16.37
N GLN A 198 -3.10 10.37 16.61
CA GLN A 198 -2.22 10.61 17.76
C GLN A 198 -2.93 10.37 19.10
N LYS A 199 -4.16 10.88 19.25
CA LYS A 199 -4.99 10.65 20.45
C LYS A 199 -5.22 9.15 20.66
N PHE A 200 -5.60 8.43 19.61
CA PHE A 200 -5.83 6.99 19.68
C PHE A 200 -4.56 6.23 20.08
N PHE A 201 -3.41 6.56 19.49
CA PHE A 201 -2.15 5.88 19.79
C PHE A 201 -1.73 6.11 21.25
N ARG A 202 -1.69 7.37 21.70
CA ARG A 202 -1.35 7.73 23.09
C ARG A 202 -2.30 7.07 24.09
N ALA A 203 -3.61 7.13 23.85
CA ALA A 203 -4.59 6.48 24.72
C ALA A 203 -4.42 4.95 24.74
N SER A 204 -4.16 4.34 23.57
CA SER A 204 -3.93 2.91 23.44
C SER A 204 -2.71 2.45 24.26
N LYS A 205 -1.61 3.20 24.20
CA LYS A 205 -0.38 2.90 24.94
C LYS A 205 -0.50 3.19 26.43
N ARG A 206 -1.24 4.22 26.82
CA ARG A 206 -1.55 4.50 28.23
C ARG A 206 -2.40 3.39 28.86
N THR A 207 -3.45 2.94 28.18
CA THR A 207 -4.38 1.94 28.74
C THR A 207 -3.88 0.51 28.57
N TYR A 208 -3.18 0.21 27.47
CA TYR A 208 -2.68 -1.14 27.16
C TYR A 208 -1.22 -1.10 26.70
N PRO A 209 -0.25 -0.84 27.59
CA PRO A 209 1.16 -0.61 27.22
C PRO A 209 1.79 -1.73 26.39
N HIS A 210 1.40 -2.98 26.64
CA HIS A 210 1.95 -4.15 25.96
C HIS A 210 1.15 -4.62 24.75
N ARG A 211 0.00 -3.99 24.42
CA ARG A 211 -0.76 -4.36 23.22
C ARG A 211 -0.23 -3.58 22.01
N PRO A 212 0.06 -4.26 20.90
CA PRO A 212 0.50 -3.59 19.69
C PRO A 212 -0.66 -2.84 19.04
N VAL A 213 -0.32 -1.76 18.34
CA VAL A 213 -1.26 -0.93 17.59
C VAL A 213 -1.09 -1.19 16.10
N LEU A 214 -2.21 -1.34 15.39
CA LEU A 214 -2.29 -1.19 13.95
C LEU A 214 -3.10 0.07 13.70
N MET A 215 -2.55 1.05 13.00
CA MET A 215 -3.36 2.16 12.50
C MET A 215 -3.06 2.49 11.05
N VAL A 216 -4.12 2.85 10.32
CA VAL A 216 -4.03 3.31 8.93
C VAL A 216 -4.45 4.79 8.89
N LEU A 217 -3.55 5.66 8.44
CA LEU A 217 -3.84 7.04 8.11
C LEU A 217 -3.94 7.16 6.59
N SER A 218 -5.16 7.22 6.07
CA SER A 218 -5.42 7.35 4.64
C SER A 218 -5.80 8.78 4.30
N HIS A 219 -4.80 9.59 3.99
CA HIS A 219 -4.95 10.97 3.56
C HIS A 219 -5.67 11.08 2.20
N ALA A 220 -6.41 12.17 2.02
CA ALA A 220 -7.04 12.52 0.75
C ALA A 220 -6.07 13.23 -0.21
N ALA A 221 -4.98 13.82 0.29
CA ALA A 221 -4.01 14.50 -0.56
C ALA A 221 -3.18 13.49 -1.39
N PRO A 222 -2.76 13.86 -2.61
CA PRO A 222 -3.08 15.10 -3.35
C PRO A 222 -4.31 15.05 -4.29
N HIS A 223 -5.26 14.13 -4.07
CA HIS A 223 -6.48 14.04 -4.87
C HIS A 223 -7.32 15.34 -4.80
N GLY A 224 -8.09 15.63 -5.85
CA GLY A 224 -8.98 16.80 -5.89
C GLY A 224 -10.19 16.73 -4.95
N PRO A 225 -10.73 17.85 -4.46
CA PRO A 225 -10.35 19.24 -4.76
C PRO A 225 -9.03 19.60 -4.10
N GLU A 226 -8.12 20.28 -4.79
CA GLU A 226 -6.76 20.51 -4.32
C GLU A 226 -6.65 21.71 -3.33
N ASP A 227 -7.43 21.63 -2.26
CA ASP A 227 -7.52 22.66 -1.22
C ASP A 227 -6.42 22.46 -0.17
N SER A 228 -5.32 23.19 -0.34
CA SER A 228 -4.22 23.20 0.63
C SER A 228 -4.63 23.91 1.92
N ALA A 229 -4.02 23.53 3.05
CA ALA A 229 -4.09 24.33 4.26
C ALA A 229 -3.60 25.78 3.98
N PRO A 230 -4.17 26.82 4.61
CA PRO A 230 -3.92 28.22 4.27
C PRO A 230 -2.43 28.61 4.26
N GLN A 231 -1.64 28.09 5.20
CA GLN A 231 -0.21 28.36 5.32
C GLN A 231 0.64 27.83 4.16
N PHE A 232 0.12 26.88 3.38
CA PHE A 232 0.82 26.29 2.23
C PHE A 232 0.32 26.83 0.89
N SER A 233 -0.74 27.64 0.89
CA SER A 233 -1.46 28.09 -0.31
C SER A 233 -0.64 28.95 -1.29
N THR A 234 0.47 29.51 -0.84
CA THR A 234 1.37 30.36 -1.64
C THR A 234 2.66 29.66 -2.06
N LEU A 235 2.88 28.41 -1.64
CA LEU A 235 4.11 27.68 -1.95
C LEU A 235 4.19 27.25 -3.42
N PHE A 236 5.41 27.02 -3.89
CA PHE A 236 5.73 26.47 -5.21
C PHE A 236 5.21 27.26 -6.43
N PRO A 237 5.33 28.61 -6.45
CA PRO A 237 4.85 29.41 -7.59
C PRO A 237 5.45 28.96 -8.94
N ASN A 238 6.69 28.47 -8.92
CA ASN A 238 7.44 28.06 -10.12
C ASN A 238 7.59 26.54 -10.26
N ALA A 239 6.73 25.73 -9.63
CA ALA A 239 6.82 24.28 -9.79
C ALA A 239 6.53 23.84 -11.23
N SER A 240 7.49 23.15 -11.82
CA SER A 240 7.45 22.67 -13.21
C SER A 240 7.85 21.19 -13.34
N HIS A 241 7.95 20.44 -12.24
CA HIS A 241 8.42 19.04 -12.25
C HIS A 241 7.54 18.12 -13.12
N HIS A 242 6.26 18.46 -13.30
CA HIS A 242 5.37 17.75 -14.22
C HIS A 242 5.67 17.95 -15.71
N ILE A 243 6.55 18.88 -16.09
CA ILE A 243 6.96 19.12 -17.48
C ILE A 243 8.09 18.13 -17.82
N THR A 244 7.71 16.90 -18.11
CA THR A 244 8.59 15.81 -18.56
C THR A 244 8.65 15.74 -20.10
N PRO A 245 9.54 14.93 -20.70
CA PRO A 245 9.51 14.71 -22.15
C PRO A 245 8.17 14.19 -22.71
N SER A 246 7.38 13.46 -21.92
CA SER A 246 6.02 13.05 -22.31
C SER A 246 4.97 14.16 -22.12
N TYR A 247 5.29 15.28 -21.48
CA TYR A 247 4.36 16.40 -21.29
C TYR A 247 3.97 17.01 -22.64
N ASN A 248 2.66 17.08 -22.89
CA ASN A 248 2.08 17.55 -24.14
C ASN A 248 2.58 16.80 -25.41
N PHE A 249 3.15 15.61 -25.27
CA PHE A 249 3.58 14.79 -26.39
C PHE A 249 2.36 14.14 -27.03
N ALA A 250 1.72 14.82 -27.97
CA ALA A 250 0.50 14.38 -28.65
C ALA A 250 0.43 14.95 -30.07
N PRO A 251 -0.25 14.28 -31.02
CA PRO A 251 -0.95 13.00 -30.88
C PRO A 251 -0.02 11.78 -30.86
N ASN A 252 -0.51 10.63 -30.39
CA ASN A 252 0.26 9.38 -30.32
C ASN A 252 -0.45 8.26 -31.10
N PRO A 253 -0.26 8.17 -32.42
CA PRO A 253 -0.92 7.16 -33.26
C PRO A 253 -0.44 5.72 -32.96
N ASP A 254 0.77 5.58 -32.42
CA ASP A 254 1.43 4.33 -32.05
C ASP A 254 1.00 3.79 -30.67
N LYS A 255 0.10 4.48 -29.96
CA LYS A 255 -0.41 4.07 -28.64
C LYS A 255 -1.88 3.66 -28.67
N HIS A 256 -2.41 3.27 -27.53
CA HIS A 256 -3.77 2.82 -27.35
C HIS A 256 -4.78 3.89 -27.69
N TRP A 257 -6.02 3.46 -27.90
CA TRP A 257 -7.03 4.25 -28.59
C TRP A 257 -7.25 5.66 -28.00
N ILE A 258 -7.20 5.84 -26.66
CA ILE A 258 -7.31 7.19 -26.05
C ILE A 258 -6.23 8.12 -26.58
N MET A 259 -4.98 7.66 -26.61
CA MET A 259 -3.83 8.50 -26.98
C MET A 259 -3.83 8.90 -28.46
N ARG A 260 -4.53 8.15 -29.31
CA ARG A 260 -4.71 8.47 -30.73
C ARG A 260 -5.69 9.62 -30.96
N TYR A 261 -6.69 9.76 -30.08
CA TYR A 261 -7.68 10.83 -30.15
C TYR A 261 -7.29 12.05 -29.31
N THR A 262 -6.36 11.89 -28.36
CA THR A 262 -5.79 13.01 -27.62
C THR A 262 -4.90 13.83 -28.54
N GLY A 263 -5.27 15.08 -28.78
CA GLY A 263 -4.46 16.05 -29.50
C GLY A 263 -3.57 16.88 -28.57
N PRO A 264 -2.71 17.75 -29.13
CA PRO A 264 -1.93 18.71 -28.35
C PRO A 264 -2.82 19.55 -27.43
N MET A 265 -2.32 19.79 -26.22
CA MET A 265 -2.92 20.69 -25.26
C MET A 265 -2.97 22.12 -25.81
N LYS A 266 -4.11 22.77 -25.60
CA LYS A 266 -4.28 24.20 -25.83
C LYS A 266 -3.53 24.99 -24.73
N PRO A 267 -3.16 26.26 -24.95
CA PRO A 267 -2.53 27.09 -23.92
C PRO A 267 -3.29 27.09 -22.59
N ILE A 268 -4.62 27.03 -22.67
CA ILE A 268 -5.50 26.98 -21.51
C ILE A 268 -5.35 25.71 -20.67
N HIS A 269 -5.10 24.58 -21.32
CA HIS A 269 -4.84 23.33 -20.64
C HIS A 269 -3.46 23.38 -19.96
N MET A 270 -2.45 23.96 -20.62
CA MET A 270 -1.10 24.11 -20.06
C MET A 270 -1.07 25.01 -18.81
N GLU A 271 -1.81 26.11 -18.83
CA GLU A 271 -1.93 26.97 -17.64
C GLU A 271 -2.68 26.24 -16.52
N PHE A 272 -3.74 25.51 -16.86
CA PHE A 272 -4.46 24.70 -15.90
C PHE A 272 -3.57 23.60 -15.27
N THR A 273 -2.77 22.89 -16.06
CA THR A 273 -1.86 21.84 -15.57
C THR A 273 -0.80 22.41 -14.64
N ASN A 274 -0.23 23.57 -14.96
CA ASN A 274 0.71 24.29 -14.09
C ASN A 274 0.08 24.63 -12.72
N VAL A 275 -1.14 25.18 -12.72
CA VAL A 275 -1.88 25.53 -11.50
C VAL A 275 -2.23 24.28 -10.70
N LEU A 276 -2.75 23.25 -11.38
CA LEU A 276 -3.15 21.99 -10.74
C LEU A 276 -1.95 21.30 -10.08
N HIS A 277 -0.82 21.22 -10.79
CA HIS A 277 0.42 20.67 -10.26
C HIS A 277 0.86 21.41 -8.99
N ARG A 278 0.88 22.75 -9.01
CA ARG A 278 1.19 23.55 -7.82
C ARG A 278 0.26 23.23 -6.65
N LYS A 279 -1.06 23.26 -6.88
CA LYS A 279 -2.06 23.01 -5.83
C LYS A 279 -1.91 21.62 -5.20
N ARG A 280 -1.63 20.60 -6.01
CA ARG A 280 -1.33 19.24 -5.52
C ARG A 280 -0.12 19.23 -4.58
N MET A 281 0.99 19.87 -4.97
CA MET A 281 2.18 19.99 -4.12
C MET A 281 1.90 20.72 -2.80
N GLN A 282 1.05 21.74 -2.82
CA GLN A 282 0.65 22.48 -1.62
C GLN A 282 -0.15 21.59 -0.65
N THR A 283 -1.05 20.73 -1.14
CA THR A 283 -1.79 19.78 -0.28
C THR A 283 -0.89 18.71 0.35
N LEU A 284 0.18 18.30 -0.34
CA LEU A 284 1.16 17.34 0.19
C LEU A 284 1.93 17.87 1.39
N GLN A 285 2.10 19.19 1.53
CA GLN A 285 2.77 19.79 2.70
C GLN A 285 2.08 19.46 4.02
N SER A 286 0.75 19.33 4.03
CA SER A 286 0.02 18.90 5.21
C SER A 286 0.28 17.43 5.56
N VAL A 287 0.49 16.56 4.55
CA VAL A 287 0.93 15.18 4.79
C VAL A 287 2.37 15.16 5.29
N ASP A 288 3.24 16.02 4.75
CA ASP A 288 4.63 16.14 5.19
C ASP A 288 4.73 16.56 6.67
N HIS A 289 3.88 17.49 7.09
CA HIS A 289 3.74 17.87 8.50
C HIS A 289 3.12 16.75 9.35
N SER A 290 2.11 16.04 8.84
CA SER A 290 1.52 14.88 9.52
C SER A 290 2.57 13.78 9.81
N MET A 291 3.46 13.50 8.86
CA MET A 291 4.56 12.55 9.04
C MET A 291 5.50 12.94 10.17
N GLU A 292 5.86 14.22 10.27
CA GLU A 292 6.66 14.75 11.38
C GLU A 292 5.93 14.60 12.72
N GLN A 293 4.64 14.95 12.79
CA GLN A 293 3.84 14.79 14.00
C GLN A 293 3.70 13.33 14.46
N LEU A 294 3.58 12.39 13.53
CA LEU A 294 3.57 10.96 13.83
C LEU A 294 4.92 10.48 14.35
N TYR A 295 6.01 10.91 13.71
CA TYR A 295 7.37 10.59 14.12
C TYR A 295 7.67 11.12 15.53
N GLU A 296 7.37 12.39 15.80
CA GLU A 296 7.54 13.03 17.11
C GLU A 296 6.72 12.32 18.19
N MET A 297 5.46 11.98 17.90
CA MET A 297 4.64 11.20 18.82
C MET A 297 5.31 9.86 19.20
N LEU A 298 5.89 9.16 18.23
CA LEU A 298 6.58 7.90 18.49
C LEU A 298 7.86 8.08 19.30
N VAL A 299 8.62 9.16 19.06
CA VAL A 299 9.79 9.53 19.86
C VAL A 299 9.39 9.84 21.30
N GLU A 300 8.40 10.72 21.49
CA GLU A 300 7.91 11.13 22.81
C GLU A 300 7.35 9.95 23.63
N THR A 301 6.72 8.99 22.96
CA THR A 301 6.17 7.80 23.62
C THR A 301 7.20 6.67 23.80
N GLY A 302 8.40 6.81 23.24
CA GLY A 302 9.44 5.76 23.28
C GLY A 302 9.07 4.51 22.47
N GLU A 303 8.18 4.63 21.49
CA GLU A 303 7.67 3.53 20.66
C GLU A 303 8.27 3.49 19.25
N LEU A 304 9.12 4.46 18.87
CA LEU A 304 9.73 4.56 17.54
C LEU A 304 10.46 3.26 17.13
N ASP A 305 11.33 2.75 18.00
CA ASP A 305 12.14 1.55 17.72
C ASP A 305 11.32 0.24 17.67
N ASN A 306 10.06 0.28 18.12
CA ASN A 306 9.13 -0.86 18.13
C ASN A 306 7.98 -0.66 17.12
N THR A 307 8.09 0.28 16.19
CA THR A 307 7.01 0.62 15.26
C THR A 307 7.50 0.55 13.83
N TYR A 308 6.82 -0.27 13.01
CA TYR A 308 6.93 -0.18 11.56
C TYR A 308 6.05 0.97 11.06
N ILE A 309 6.63 1.87 10.29
CA ILE A 309 5.94 2.89 9.51
C ILE A 309 6.07 2.49 8.04
N ILE A 310 4.95 2.37 7.35
CA ILE A 310 4.89 2.10 5.91
C ILE A 310 4.26 3.32 5.26
N TYR A 311 4.93 3.94 4.29
CA TYR A 311 4.40 5.09 3.54
C TYR A 311 4.24 4.71 2.08
N THR A 312 3.05 4.89 1.52
CA THR A 312 2.81 4.66 0.08
C THR A 312 1.59 5.44 -0.45
N SER A 313 1.27 5.24 -1.73
CA SER A 313 0.08 5.82 -2.38
C SER A 313 -0.82 4.73 -2.96
N ASP A 314 -2.11 5.02 -3.14
CA ASP A 314 -3.03 4.10 -3.78
C ASP A 314 -2.83 4.02 -5.30
N HIS A 315 -2.28 5.05 -5.94
CA HIS A 315 -1.77 5.07 -7.31
C HIS A 315 -1.16 6.45 -7.64
N GLY A 316 -0.49 6.55 -8.79
CA GLY A 316 0.04 7.81 -9.32
C GLY A 316 -1.03 8.68 -9.99
N TYR A 317 -0.59 9.61 -10.83
CA TYR A 317 -1.45 10.58 -11.50
C TYR A 317 -0.74 11.19 -12.71
N HIS A 318 -1.50 11.66 -13.70
CA HIS A 318 -0.97 12.44 -14.83
C HIS A 318 -1.57 13.84 -14.92
N ILE A 319 -0.73 14.77 -15.38
CA ILE A 319 -1.05 16.18 -15.55
C ILE A 319 -0.34 16.69 -16.80
N GLY A 320 -0.93 16.44 -17.96
CA GLY A 320 -0.43 16.87 -19.27
C GLY A 320 0.38 15.82 -20.04
N GLN A 321 0.78 14.70 -19.41
CA GLN A 321 1.48 13.61 -20.09
C GLN A 321 0.64 13.08 -21.26
N PHE A 322 1.28 12.93 -22.43
CA PHE A 322 0.66 12.55 -23.69
C PHE A 322 -0.56 13.41 -24.12
N GLY A 323 -0.59 14.67 -23.69
CA GLY A 323 -1.70 15.60 -23.93
C GLY A 323 -2.92 15.39 -23.01
N LEU A 324 -2.86 14.42 -22.09
CA LEU A 324 -3.93 14.16 -21.12
C LEU A 324 -3.94 15.27 -20.05
N VAL A 325 -4.90 16.18 -20.12
CA VAL A 325 -4.94 17.36 -19.24
C VAL A 325 -4.87 17.00 -17.76
N LYS A 326 -5.64 16.01 -17.31
CA LYS A 326 -5.53 15.45 -15.95
C LYS A 326 -6.17 14.08 -15.88
N GLY A 327 -5.70 13.23 -14.97
CA GLY A 327 -6.42 12.01 -14.64
C GLY A 327 -5.52 10.89 -14.13
N LYS A 328 -6.05 9.69 -14.30
CA LYS A 328 -5.46 8.40 -13.93
C LYS A 328 -6.02 7.31 -14.84
N SER A 329 -5.69 6.04 -14.59
CA SER A 329 -6.13 4.85 -15.33
C SER A 329 -5.26 4.44 -16.52
N MET A 330 -4.10 5.04 -16.73
CA MET A 330 -3.17 4.68 -17.80
C MET A 330 -2.10 3.69 -17.30
N PRO A 331 -1.57 2.82 -18.18
CA PRO A 331 -0.56 1.83 -17.78
C PRO A 331 0.85 2.40 -17.59
N TYR A 332 1.06 3.70 -17.81
CA TYR A 332 2.37 4.34 -17.81
C TYR A 332 2.90 4.64 -16.40
N GLU A 333 4.22 4.75 -16.24
CA GLU A 333 4.92 4.88 -14.94
C GLU A 333 4.36 6.01 -14.07
N PHE A 334 3.93 7.13 -14.66
CA PHE A 334 3.33 8.24 -13.92
C PHE A 334 2.03 7.89 -13.18
N ASP A 335 1.27 6.90 -13.65
CA ASP A 335 0.00 6.46 -13.06
C ASP A 335 0.21 5.22 -12.18
N ILE A 336 1.15 4.34 -12.51
CA ILE A 336 1.32 3.05 -11.83
C ILE A 336 2.44 3.04 -10.77
N ARG A 337 3.48 3.86 -10.90
CA ARG A 337 4.61 3.90 -9.95
C ARG A 337 4.26 4.80 -8.78
N VAL A 338 4.48 4.30 -7.57
CA VAL A 338 4.12 5.00 -6.33
C VAL A 338 5.30 5.06 -5.36
N PRO A 339 5.37 6.07 -4.48
CA PRO A 339 6.32 6.04 -3.38
C PRO A 339 6.05 4.82 -2.50
N PHE A 340 7.10 4.15 -2.04
CA PHE A 340 6.98 3.04 -1.12
C PHE A 340 8.21 2.99 -0.21
N PHE A 341 7.99 3.31 1.06
CA PHE A 341 9.04 3.35 2.07
C PHE A 341 8.62 2.54 3.29
N ILE A 342 9.58 1.85 3.90
CA ILE A 342 9.38 1.19 5.19
C ILE A 342 10.47 1.65 6.15
N ARG A 343 10.07 2.03 7.35
CA ARG A 343 10.94 2.29 8.50
C ARG A 343 10.51 1.40 9.64
N GLY A 344 11.44 0.89 10.44
CA GLY A 344 11.08 0.18 11.68
C GLY A 344 12.20 -0.70 12.22
N PRO A 345 11.86 -1.61 13.16
CA PRO A 345 12.81 -2.59 13.69
C PRO A 345 13.50 -3.38 12.57
N ASN A 346 14.82 -3.55 12.67
CA ASN A 346 15.63 -4.32 11.71
C ASN A 346 15.54 -3.85 10.23
N VAL A 347 15.09 -2.61 9.99
CA VAL A 347 15.08 -2.00 8.66
C VAL A 347 16.31 -1.12 8.51
N GLN A 348 17.06 -1.34 7.44
CA GLN A 348 18.26 -0.54 7.16
C GLN A 348 17.88 0.90 6.79
N GLN A 349 18.58 1.87 7.36
CA GLN A 349 18.40 3.29 7.08
C GLN A 349 19.17 3.68 5.80
N GLY A 350 18.57 4.53 4.96
CA GLY A 350 19.14 5.01 3.71
C GLY A 350 19.33 3.93 2.64
N HIS A 351 18.77 2.74 2.85
CA HIS A 351 18.90 1.63 1.91
C HIS A 351 17.87 1.71 0.78
N SER A 352 18.20 1.13 -0.37
CA SER A 352 17.32 1.09 -1.53
C SER A 352 17.20 -0.33 -2.06
N VAL A 353 15.96 -0.79 -2.24
CA VAL A 353 15.61 -2.14 -2.68
C VAL A 353 15.08 -2.06 -4.12
N PRO A 354 15.81 -2.64 -5.10
CA PRO A 354 15.44 -2.60 -6.51
C PRO A 354 14.41 -3.66 -6.91
N GLU A 355 14.10 -4.63 -6.06
CA GLU A 355 13.09 -5.65 -6.35
C GLU A 355 11.71 -5.03 -6.57
N ILE A 356 10.94 -5.61 -7.51
CA ILE A 356 9.56 -5.19 -7.76
C ILE A 356 8.70 -5.48 -6.54
N VAL A 357 7.97 -4.46 -6.09
CA VAL A 357 6.96 -4.56 -5.04
C VAL A 357 5.64 -4.04 -5.56
N LEU A 358 4.55 -4.72 -5.20
CA LEU A 358 3.21 -4.35 -5.62
C LEU A 358 2.34 -3.95 -4.42
N ASN A 359 1.30 -3.15 -4.67
CA ASN A 359 0.32 -2.78 -3.66
C ASN A 359 -0.39 -4.00 -3.00
N ILE A 360 -0.46 -5.14 -3.69
CA ILE A 360 -0.98 -6.42 -3.14
C ILE A 360 -0.04 -7.08 -2.11
N ASP A 361 1.23 -6.70 -2.07
CA ASP A 361 2.23 -7.23 -1.13
C ASP A 361 2.09 -6.60 0.26
N LEU A 362 1.33 -5.51 0.37
CA LEU A 362 1.12 -4.79 1.62
C LEU A 362 0.40 -5.63 2.68
N ALA A 363 -0.73 -6.26 2.31
CA ALA A 363 -1.49 -7.11 3.23
C ALA A 363 -0.66 -8.28 3.81
N PRO A 364 0.00 -9.13 3.00
CA PRO A 364 0.85 -10.19 3.53
C PRO A 364 2.06 -9.65 4.32
N THR A 365 2.63 -8.50 3.95
CA THR A 365 3.72 -7.88 4.72
C THR A 365 3.27 -7.43 6.11
N ILE A 366 2.11 -6.77 6.22
CA ILE A 366 1.53 -6.35 7.51
C ILE A 366 1.24 -7.56 8.40
N MET A 367 0.75 -8.66 7.80
CA MET A 367 0.53 -9.92 8.52
C MET A 367 1.83 -10.56 9.00
N ASP A 368 2.86 -10.59 8.16
CA ASP A 368 4.18 -11.13 8.49
C ASP A 368 4.85 -10.32 9.63
N ILE A 369 4.79 -8.99 9.59
CA ILE A 369 5.24 -8.11 10.69
C ILE A 369 4.52 -8.44 12.00
N ALA A 370 3.23 -8.79 11.93
CA ALA A 370 2.44 -9.19 13.10
C ALA A 370 2.69 -10.64 13.57
N GLY A 371 3.57 -11.39 12.88
CA GLY A 371 3.90 -12.80 13.14
C GLY A 371 2.83 -13.78 12.68
N LEU A 372 2.04 -13.42 11.67
CA LEU A 372 0.95 -14.23 11.11
C LEU A 372 1.36 -14.80 9.76
N ASP A 373 1.03 -16.06 9.52
CA ASP A 373 1.20 -16.66 8.19
C ASP A 373 0.09 -16.11 7.25
N PRO A 374 0.43 -15.48 6.11
CA PRO A 374 -0.58 -14.98 5.17
C PRO A 374 -1.44 -16.13 4.59
N PRO A 375 -2.76 -15.93 4.41
CA PRO A 375 -3.63 -16.91 3.78
C PRO A 375 -3.17 -17.27 2.37
N SER A 376 -3.34 -18.54 1.99
CA SER A 376 -2.91 -19.03 0.67
C SER A 376 -3.65 -18.41 -0.51
N ASP A 377 -4.79 -17.76 -0.26
CA ASP A 377 -5.61 -17.09 -1.28
C ASP A 377 -5.25 -15.60 -1.47
N MET A 378 -4.29 -15.06 -0.70
CA MET A 378 -3.64 -13.79 -1.05
C MET A 378 -2.68 -14.04 -2.20
N ASP A 379 -2.66 -13.12 -3.17
CA ASP A 379 -1.85 -13.20 -4.38
C ASP A 379 -0.45 -12.61 -4.17
N GLY A 380 -0.35 -11.57 -3.34
CA GLY A 380 0.92 -10.91 -3.02
C GLY A 380 1.82 -11.72 -2.09
N LYS A 381 3.05 -11.23 -1.89
CA LYS A 381 4.06 -11.83 -1.02
C LYS A 381 4.61 -10.79 -0.04
N SER A 382 4.96 -11.23 1.17
CA SER A 382 5.59 -10.33 2.14
C SER A 382 6.94 -9.83 1.63
N VAL A 383 7.16 -8.51 1.72
CA VAL A 383 8.44 -7.84 1.42
C VAL A 383 9.33 -7.71 2.64
N LEU A 384 8.88 -8.15 3.82
CA LEU A 384 9.68 -8.07 5.05
C LEU A 384 11.03 -8.77 4.90
N GLY A 385 11.05 -9.86 4.11
CA GLY A 385 12.29 -10.53 3.72
C GLY A 385 13.29 -9.58 3.09
N LEU A 386 12.89 -8.71 2.16
CA LEU A 386 13.76 -7.78 1.43
C LEU A 386 14.36 -6.67 2.30
N LEU A 387 13.81 -6.43 3.50
CA LEU A 387 14.25 -5.36 4.40
C LEU A 387 15.40 -5.76 5.33
N VAL A 388 15.64 -7.06 5.50
CA VAL A 388 16.69 -7.57 6.40
C VAL A 388 18.03 -7.53 5.67
N PRO A 389 19.05 -6.83 6.19
CA PRO A 389 20.38 -6.80 5.59
C PRO A 389 20.92 -8.22 5.38
N GLY A 390 21.15 -8.58 4.12
CA GLY A 390 21.62 -9.93 3.75
C GLY A 390 20.53 -10.92 3.32
N SER A 391 19.32 -10.46 3.02
CA SER A 391 18.25 -11.27 2.44
C SER A 391 18.23 -11.34 0.91
N THR A 392 19.39 -11.25 0.28
CA THR A 392 19.62 -12.20 -0.82
C THR A 392 19.55 -13.58 -0.17
N GLY A 393 18.43 -14.27 -0.38
CA GLY A 393 17.96 -15.38 0.46
C GLY A 393 19.06 -16.35 0.89
N ASN A 394 19.01 -16.80 2.15
CA ASN A 394 19.91 -17.80 2.74
C ASN A 394 21.28 -17.85 2.05
N ARG A 395 22.17 -16.91 2.40
CA ARG A 395 23.56 -16.90 1.92
C ARG A 395 24.28 -18.24 2.12
N CYS A 396 23.73 -19.14 2.94
CA CYS A 396 24.04 -20.55 3.04
C CYS A 396 22.89 -21.44 2.52
N VAL A 397 23.15 -22.28 1.53
CA VAL A 397 22.20 -23.29 1.01
C VAL A 397 22.62 -24.70 1.40
N ILE A 398 21.63 -25.55 1.71
CA ILE A 398 21.86 -27.00 1.85
C ILE A 398 21.77 -27.61 0.46
N LEU A 399 22.88 -28.16 -0.02
CA LEU A 399 22.97 -28.86 -1.29
C LEU A 399 22.28 -30.23 -1.19
N SER A 400 21.91 -30.80 -2.32
CA SER A 400 21.23 -32.11 -2.41
C SER A 400 22.01 -33.26 -1.76
N ASN A 401 23.32 -33.11 -1.60
CA ASN A 401 24.20 -34.05 -0.90
C ASN A 401 24.31 -33.80 0.62
N SER A 402 23.42 -32.98 1.21
CA SER A 402 23.43 -32.57 2.62
C SER A 402 24.65 -31.74 3.07
N SER A 403 25.48 -31.26 2.14
CA SER A 403 26.53 -30.28 2.46
C SER A 403 25.99 -28.85 2.46
N VAL A 404 26.63 -27.96 3.22
CA VAL A 404 26.23 -26.55 3.34
C VAL A 404 27.20 -25.70 2.52
N SER A 405 26.67 -24.91 1.58
CA SER A 405 27.45 -23.97 0.76
C SER A 405 27.05 -22.55 1.11
N CYS A 406 28.00 -21.75 1.59
CA CYS A 406 27.79 -20.35 1.97
C CYS A 406 28.53 -19.37 1.04
N ASP A 407 28.01 -18.15 0.90
CA ASP A 407 28.71 -17.05 0.25
C ASP A 407 30.07 -16.80 0.92
N THR A 408 31.14 -16.84 0.13
CA THR A 408 32.52 -16.61 0.58
C THR A 408 32.71 -15.27 1.30
N ARG A 409 31.90 -14.25 1.02
CA ARG A 409 31.95 -12.94 1.69
C ARG A 409 31.59 -13.04 3.18
N LEU A 410 30.76 -14.02 3.55
CA LEU A 410 30.36 -14.28 4.92
C LEU A 410 31.57 -14.62 5.82
N TYR A 411 32.60 -15.25 5.26
CA TYR A 411 33.80 -15.65 6.00
C TYR A 411 34.88 -14.58 6.02
N ARG A 412 34.72 -13.48 5.27
CA ARG A 412 35.70 -12.39 5.20
C ARG A 412 35.48 -11.32 6.27
N ASN A 413 34.28 -11.21 6.82
CA ASN A 413 33.92 -10.23 7.84
C ASN A 413 33.36 -10.92 9.10
N LEU A 414 34.05 -10.77 10.23
CA LEU A 414 33.68 -11.41 11.50
C LEU A 414 32.32 -10.93 12.02
N GLN A 415 31.96 -9.67 11.78
CA GLN A 415 30.69 -9.12 12.25
C GLN A 415 29.53 -9.67 11.42
N GLU A 416 29.66 -9.72 10.09
CA GLU A 416 28.67 -10.35 9.20
C GLU A 416 28.47 -11.83 9.51
N TRP A 417 29.55 -12.55 9.81
CA TRP A 417 29.47 -13.94 10.22
C TRP A 417 28.67 -14.11 11.52
N LYS A 418 28.94 -13.27 12.53
CA LYS A 418 28.23 -13.30 13.81
C LYS A 418 26.75 -12.98 13.64
N ASP A 419 26.44 -11.95 12.87
CA ASP A 419 25.07 -11.50 12.63
C ASP A 419 24.28 -12.56 11.84
N HIS A 420 24.91 -13.19 10.84
CA HIS A 420 24.29 -14.26 10.08
C HIS A 420 24.06 -15.52 10.92
N LYS A 421 25.05 -15.90 11.74
CA LYS A 421 24.90 -17.02 12.68
C LYS A 421 23.75 -16.79 13.66
N LEU A 422 23.67 -15.61 14.26
CA LEU A 422 22.59 -15.23 15.17
C LEU A 422 21.22 -15.27 14.47
N THR A 423 21.17 -14.86 13.21
CA THR A 423 19.95 -14.93 12.39
C THR A 423 19.51 -16.38 12.17
N VAL A 424 20.44 -17.28 11.82
CA VAL A 424 20.15 -18.72 11.65
C VAL A 424 19.71 -19.35 12.97
N ASP A 425 20.39 -19.05 14.08
CA ASP A 425 20.02 -19.53 15.41
C ASP A 425 18.58 -19.09 15.78
N HIS A 426 18.23 -17.83 15.50
CA HIS A 426 16.88 -17.31 15.73
C HIS A 426 15.81 -17.99 14.85
N GLN A 427 16.13 -18.28 13.59
CA GLN A 427 15.24 -19.04 12.70
C GLN A 427 15.01 -20.46 13.20
N ILE A 428 16.06 -21.13 13.69
CA ILE A 428 15.96 -22.47 14.29
C ILE A 428 15.02 -22.44 15.50
N GLU A 429 15.22 -21.51 16.43
CA GLU A 429 14.36 -21.36 17.61
C GLU A 429 12.89 -21.10 17.24
N THR A 430 12.67 -20.22 16.26
CA THR A 430 11.32 -19.88 15.77
C THR A 430 10.62 -21.11 15.17
N LEU A 431 11.32 -21.87 14.33
CA LEU A 431 10.79 -23.08 13.72
C LEU A 431 10.54 -24.18 14.76
N GLN A 432 11.43 -24.34 15.74
CA GLN A 432 11.23 -25.27 16.86
C GLN A 432 9.97 -24.91 17.67
N SER A 433 9.74 -23.62 17.92
CA SER A 433 8.53 -23.12 18.57
C SER A 433 7.27 -23.42 17.74
N LYS A 434 7.31 -23.15 16.41
CA LYS A 434 6.20 -23.53 15.50
C LYS A 434 5.94 -25.03 15.52
N ILE A 435 6.97 -25.87 15.48
CA ILE A 435 6.85 -27.33 15.57
C ILE A 435 6.22 -27.75 16.90
N LYS A 436 6.63 -27.14 18.02
CA LYS A 436 6.06 -27.41 19.34
C LYS A 436 4.57 -27.09 19.38
N ASN A 437 4.16 -25.91 18.91
CA ASN A 437 2.77 -25.50 18.84
C ASN A 437 1.94 -26.46 17.97
N LEU A 438 2.46 -26.86 16.80
CA LEU A 438 1.81 -27.83 15.92
C LEU A 438 1.70 -29.23 16.57
N ARG A 439 2.68 -29.64 17.38
CA ARG A 439 2.61 -30.90 18.15
C ARG A 439 1.50 -30.85 19.20
N GLU A 440 1.29 -29.72 19.86
CA GLU A 440 0.18 -29.52 20.80
C GLU A 440 -1.17 -29.57 20.10
N VAL A 441 -1.32 -28.88 18.97
CA VAL A 441 -2.53 -28.94 18.12
C VAL A 441 -2.80 -30.38 17.67
N ARG A 442 -1.78 -31.10 17.19
CA ARG A 442 -1.89 -32.52 16.82
C ARG A 442 -2.29 -33.38 18.02
N GLY A 443 -1.77 -33.10 19.21
CA GLY A 443 -2.14 -33.77 20.46
C GLY A 443 -3.61 -33.53 20.83
N HIS A 444 -4.09 -32.31 20.68
CA HIS A 444 -5.49 -31.95 20.88
C HIS A 444 -6.40 -32.67 19.88
N LEU A 445 -6.04 -32.67 18.59
CA LEU A 445 -6.80 -33.37 17.53
C LEU A 445 -6.83 -34.89 17.73
N LYS A 446 -5.77 -35.49 18.30
CA LYS A 446 -5.76 -36.91 18.67
C LYS A 446 -6.71 -37.22 19.84
N LYS A 447 -6.85 -36.30 20.81
CA LYS A 447 -7.72 -36.45 21.97
C LYS A 447 -9.19 -36.14 21.65
N ALA A 448 -9.44 -35.15 20.79
CA ALA A 448 -10.77 -34.77 20.33
C ALA A 448 -11.20 -35.56 19.07
N ARG A 449 -10.69 -36.78 18.90
CA ARG A 449 -11.03 -37.64 17.76
C ARG A 449 -12.51 -38.03 17.87
N PRO A 450 -13.37 -37.64 16.91
CA PRO A 450 -14.78 -38.02 16.96
C PRO A 450 -14.90 -39.55 16.90
N LEU A 451 -15.69 -40.14 17.81
CA LEU A 451 -16.09 -41.54 17.74
C LEU A 451 -17.06 -41.73 16.57
N ARG A 452 -16.95 -42.89 15.91
CA ARG A 452 -17.51 -43.25 14.60
C ARG A 452 -18.88 -42.65 14.31
N CYS A 453 -19.01 -42.16 13.07
CA CYS A 453 -20.29 -41.84 12.46
C CYS A 453 -21.13 -43.14 12.37
N ASP A 454 -22.22 -43.21 13.13
CA ASP A 454 -23.19 -44.30 13.03
C ASP A 454 -24.18 -43.96 11.91
N CYS A 455 -23.85 -44.39 10.70
CA CYS A 455 -24.75 -44.29 9.56
C CYS A 455 -25.66 -45.52 9.54
N SER A 456 -26.72 -45.54 10.37
CA SER A 456 -27.85 -46.48 10.21
C SER A 456 -29.12 -46.04 10.96
N ARG A 457 -30.16 -45.75 10.17
CA ARG A 457 -31.61 -45.66 10.50
C ARG A 457 -32.11 -44.50 11.37
N ARG A 458 -32.88 -43.60 10.73
CA ARG A 458 -34.36 -43.70 10.69
C ARG A 458 -34.94 -42.92 9.51
N LEU A 459 -35.40 -43.67 8.51
CA LEU A 459 -36.48 -43.25 7.61
C LEU A 459 -37.79 -43.27 8.42
N SER A 460 -38.54 -42.17 8.44
CA SER A 460 -39.96 -42.21 8.08
C SER A 460 -40.61 -40.81 8.11
N LYS A 461 -41.40 -40.55 7.06
CA LYS A 461 -42.43 -39.51 6.87
C LYS A 461 -41.98 -38.14 6.37
N LEU A 462 -41.70 -38.09 5.06
CA LEU A 462 -42.22 -37.01 4.20
C LEU A 462 -43.28 -37.59 3.26
N LYS A 463 -44.51 -37.08 3.37
CA LYS A 463 -45.52 -37.19 2.31
C LYS A 463 -45.99 -35.79 1.97
N ASN A 464 -45.87 -35.50 0.68
CA ASN A 464 -46.58 -34.52 -0.14
C ASN A 464 -46.43 -33.03 0.18
N LYS A 465 -45.70 -32.33 -0.69
CA LYS A 465 -46.32 -31.37 -1.62
C LYS A 465 -45.38 -31.09 -2.80
N LEU A 466 -45.87 -31.44 -3.99
CA LEU A 466 -45.37 -31.03 -5.29
C LEU A 466 -45.57 -29.51 -5.42
N HIS A 467 -44.56 -28.74 -5.83
CA HIS A 467 -44.69 -27.47 -6.56
C HIS A 467 -43.33 -26.94 -7.06
N PRO A 468 -43.30 -26.02 -8.05
CA PRO A 468 -42.55 -26.22 -9.28
C PRO A 468 -41.26 -25.39 -9.35
N PHE A 469 -40.43 -25.75 -10.35
CA PHE A 469 -39.35 -24.94 -10.92
C PHE A 469 -39.61 -23.43 -10.84
N ARG A 470 -38.72 -22.68 -10.19
CA ARG A 470 -38.57 -21.23 -10.37
C ARG A 470 -37.09 -20.81 -10.41
N GLY A 471 -36.46 -21.10 -11.55
CA GLY A 471 -35.40 -20.24 -12.06
C GLY A 471 -36.04 -19.05 -12.79
N ALA A 472 -36.06 -17.86 -12.18
CA ALA A 472 -36.42 -16.61 -12.87
C ALA A 472 -36.12 -15.32 -12.05
N SER A 473 -35.31 -15.37 -10.98
CA SER A 473 -35.12 -14.20 -10.08
C SER A 473 -33.77 -13.48 -10.23
N LYS A 474 -32.73 -14.10 -10.79
CA LYS A 474 -31.43 -13.43 -10.96
C LYS A 474 -31.44 -12.39 -12.09
N GLY A 475 -32.02 -12.74 -13.24
CA GLY A 475 -32.06 -11.85 -14.40
C GLY A 475 -32.90 -10.58 -14.20
N LYS A 476 -33.95 -10.62 -13.36
CA LYS A 476 -34.83 -9.45 -13.13
C LYS A 476 -34.13 -8.37 -12.30
N LEU A 477 -33.29 -8.76 -11.34
CA LEU A 477 -32.53 -7.81 -10.50
C LEU A 477 -31.39 -7.16 -11.30
N GLU A 478 -30.63 -7.95 -12.08
CA GLU A 478 -29.62 -7.44 -13.01
C GLU A 478 -30.22 -6.52 -14.09
N TRP A 479 -31.39 -6.88 -14.63
CA TRP A 479 -32.11 -6.05 -15.59
C TRP A 479 -32.56 -4.72 -14.97
N LEU A 480 -33.07 -4.74 -13.73
CA LEU A 480 -33.46 -3.51 -13.01
C LEU A 480 -32.26 -2.60 -12.74
N GLU A 481 -31.09 -3.14 -12.37
CA GLU A 481 -29.86 -2.36 -12.21
C GLU A 481 -29.36 -1.79 -13.55
N MET A 482 -29.39 -2.58 -14.62
CA MET A 482 -29.08 -2.12 -15.98
C MET A 482 -30.01 -1.00 -16.44
N GLU A 483 -31.31 -1.13 -16.19
CA GLU A 483 -32.32 -0.13 -16.54
C GLU A 483 -32.16 1.16 -15.69
N GLN A 484 -31.82 1.03 -14.40
CA GLN A 484 -31.46 2.19 -13.58
C GLN A 484 -30.19 2.90 -14.08
N ARG A 485 -29.16 2.15 -14.49
CA ARG A 485 -27.94 2.71 -15.11
C ARG A 485 -28.29 3.41 -16.42
N ARG A 486 -29.15 2.81 -17.26
CA ARG A 486 -29.64 3.40 -18.52
C ARG A 486 -30.39 4.70 -18.27
N ARG A 487 -31.33 4.72 -17.32
CA ARG A 487 -32.07 5.94 -16.92
C ARG A 487 -31.16 7.03 -16.37
N LYS A 488 -30.15 6.68 -15.57
CA LYS A 488 -29.12 7.63 -15.10
C LYS A 488 -28.32 8.21 -16.29
N LYS A 489 -27.92 7.38 -17.26
CA LYS A 489 -27.24 7.84 -18.49
C LYS A 489 -28.12 8.79 -19.30
N ILE A 490 -29.40 8.44 -19.52
CA ILE A 490 -30.37 9.29 -20.23
C ILE A 490 -30.58 10.62 -19.50
N ARG A 491 -30.76 10.61 -18.17
CA ARG A 491 -30.89 11.86 -17.39
C ARG A 491 -29.66 12.76 -17.50
N LYS A 492 -28.46 12.19 -17.45
CA LYS A 492 -27.21 12.93 -17.66
C LYS A 492 -27.14 13.50 -19.08
N MET A 493 -27.53 12.73 -20.09
CA MET A 493 -27.59 13.17 -21.48
C MET A 493 -28.59 14.32 -21.69
N ILE A 494 -29.81 14.21 -21.15
CA ILE A 494 -30.82 15.27 -21.20
C ILE A 494 -30.32 16.53 -20.48
N LYS A 495 -29.64 16.39 -19.33
CA LYS A 495 -29.04 17.53 -18.61
C LYS A 495 -27.96 18.22 -19.46
N ARG A 496 -27.14 17.47 -20.19
CA ARG A 496 -26.13 18.02 -21.12
C ARG A 496 -26.76 18.79 -22.27
N ILE A 497 -27.80 18.21 -22.90
CA ILE A 497 -28.55 18.86 -23.98
C ILE A 497 -29.19 20.16 -23.48
N LYS A 498 -29.80 20.15 -22.29
CA LYS A 498 -30.39 21.36 -21.67
C LYS A 498 -29.35 22.44 -21.35
N ASN A 499 -28.11 22.06 -21.04
CA ASN A 499 -27.03 22.98 -20.67
C ASN A 499 -26.14 23.39 -21.86
N ASN A 500 -26.49 22.98 -23.10
CA ASN A 500 -25.68 23.19 -24.31
C ASN A 500 -24.22 22.70 -24.16
N ASP A 501 -24.01 21.62 -23.42
CA ASP A 501 -22.69 21.07 -23.12
C ASP A 501 -22.16 20.22 -24.29
N THR A 502 -21.20 20.78 -25.04
CA THR A 502 -20.56 20.13 -26.20
C THR A 502 -19.38 19.23 -25.82
N CYS A 503 -19.08 19.08 -24.53
CA CYS A 503 -17.98 18.23 -24.07
C CYS A 503 -18.32 16.74 -24.14
N SER A 504 -18.24 16.20 -25.34
CA SER A 504 -18.43 14.78 -25.61
C SER A 504 -17.57 14.35 -26.79
N MET A 505 -16.75 13.33 -26.58
CA MET A 505 -16.05 12.62 -27.64
C MET A 505 -16.60 11.19 -27.73
N PRO A 506 -16.83 10.65 -28.95
CA PRO A 506 -17.35 9.30 -29.12
C PRO A 506 -16.50 8.27 -28.37
N GLY A 507 -17.14 7.45 -27.54
CA GLY A 507 -16.47 6.40 -26.74
C GLY A 507 -15.79 6.90 -25.46
N LEU A 508 -15.48 8.18 -25.32
CA LEU A 508 -14.81 8.75 -24.14
C LEU A 508 -15.79 9.26 -23.07
N THR A 509 -15.41 9.10 -21.81
CA THR A 509 -16.02 9.81 -20.68
C THR A 509 -15.36 11.17 -20.55
N CYS A 510 -16.10 12.20 -20.91
CA CYS A 510 -15.66 13.59 -20.86
C CYS A 510 -16.43 14.39 -19.81
N PHE A 511 -15.75 15.39 -19.25
CA PHE A 511 -16.26 16.31 -18.26
C PHE A 511 -15.90 17.74 -18.63
N THR A 512 -16.87 18.63 -18.46
CA THR A 512 -16.67 20.07 -18.65
C THR A 512 -16.06 20.63 -17.39
N HIS A 513 -14.85 21.14 -17.52
CA HIS A 513 -14.22 21.96 -16.51
C HIS A 513 -14.80 23.36 -16.60
N ASN A 514 -15.47 23.80 -15.54
CA ASN A 514 -16.00 25.15 -15.36
C ASN A 514 -15.84 25.56 -13.88
N ASN A 515 -16.26 26.77 -13.54
CA ASN A 515 -16.10 27.37 -12.20
C ASN A 515 -16.88 26.65 -11.09
N GLU A 516 -17.80 25.76 -11.47
CA GLU A 516 -18.66 25.02 -10.57
C GLU A 516 -18.15 23.59 -10.32
N HIS A 517 -17.38 23.03 -11.26
CA HIS A 517 -16.94 21.64 -11.20
C HIS A 517 -15.78 21.44 -10.22
N TRP A 518 -14.91 22.44 -10.05
CA TRP A 518 -13.85 22.48 -9.04
C TRP A 518 -13.60 23.93 -8.59
N ALA A 519 -13.92 24.23 -7.33
CA ALA A 519 -13.61 25.51 -6.71
C ALA A 519 -12.12 25.58 -6.35
N THR A 520 -11.24 25.60 -7.36
CA THR A 520 -9.84 26.03 -7.19
C THR A 520 -9.67 27.49 -7.65
N PRO A 521 -10.08 28.49 -6.84
CA PRO A 521 -9.63 29.87 -7.02
C PRO A 521 -8.09 29.95 -7.10
N PRO A 522 -7.53 30.82 -7.96
CA PRO A 522 -8.19 31.89 -8.72
C PRO A 522 -8.52 31.53 -10.19
N ALA A 523 -8.25 30.30 -10.65
CA ALA A 523 -8.16 30.03 -12.09
C ALA A 523 -9.50 29.95 -12.85
N GLY A 524 -10.62 29.76 -12.17
CA GLY A 524 -11.94 29.68 -12.82
C GLY A 524 -12.34 30.98 -13.56
N HIS A 525 -11.94 32.14 -13.05
CA HIS A 525 -12.31 33.41 -13.66
C HIS A 525 -11.43 33.81 -14.86
N VAL A 526 -10.23 33.22 -15.00
CA VAL A 526 -9.25 33.63 -16.03
C VAL A 526 -9.22 32.68 -17.22
N LEU A 527 -9.46 31.38 -17.01
CA LEU A 527 -9.20 30.36 -18.02
C LEU A 527 -10.44 29.97 -18.86
N GLY A 528 -11.65 30.27 -18.40
CA GLY A 528 -12.88 29.84 -19.08
C GLY A 528 -13.07 28.32 -19.08
N PRO A 529 -14.23 27.82 -19.53
CA PRO A 529 -14.52 26.39 -19.49
C PRO A 529 -13.78 25.62 -20.59
N PHE A 530 -13.34 24.40 -20.29
CA PHE A 530 -12.76 23.48 -21.28
C PHE A 530 -13.25 22.05 -21.09
N CYS A 531 -13.12 21.23 -22.14
CA CYS A 531 -13.50 19.82 -22.11
C CYS A 531 -12.30 18.94 -21.80
N ALA A 532 -12.43 18.03 -20.82
CA ALA A 532 -11.42 17.02 -20.52
C ALA A 532 -12.03 15.61 -20.63
N CYS A 533 -11.39 14.75 -21.42
CA CYS A 533 -11.79 13.35 -21.61
C CYS A 533 -10.72 12.43 -21.03
N THR A 534 -11.06 11.63 -20.03
CA THR A 534 -10.06 10.98 -19.16
C THR A 534 -10.11 9.46 -19.15
N SER A 535 -11.15 8.85 -19.71
CA SER A 535 -11.31 7.39 -19.70
C SER A 535 -12.28 6.91 -20.76
N ALA A 536 -12.31 5.60 -21.02
CA ALA A 536 -13.45 4.95 -21.67
C ALA A 536 -13.68 3.52 -21.24
N ASN A 537 -14.89 3.08 -21.59
CA ASN A 537 -15.36 1.72 -21.34
C ASN A 537 -14.57 0.64 -22.11
N ASN A 538 -13.88 0.98 -23.21
CA ASN A 538 -13.06 0.05 -24.00
C ASN A 538 -11.55 0.15 -23.73
N ASN A 539 -11.12 0.91 -22.71
CA ASN A 539 -9.70 1.02 -22.33
C ASN A 539 -9.27 -0.04 -21.30
N THR A 540 -9.80 -1.26 -21.40
CA THR A 540 -9.37 -2.39 -20.56
C THR A 540 -8.05 -2.93 -21.11
N TYR A 541 -7.06 -3.13 -20.23
CA TYR A 541 -5.74 -3.64 -20.57
C TYR A 541 -5.21 -4.59 -19.48
N TRP A 542 -4.19 -5.36 -19.85
CA TRP A 542 -3.34 -6.13 -18.95
C TRP A 542 -1.90 -5.86 -19.31
N CYS A 543 -1.04 -5.69 -18.32
CA CYS A 543 0.37 -5.40 -18.56
C CYS A 543 1.29 -6.33 -17.78
N LEU A 544 2.44 -6.61 -18.38
CA LEU A 544 3.58 -7.31 -17.81
C LEU A 544 4.72 -6.31 -17.63
N ARG A 545 5.16 -6.13 -16.38
CA ARG A 545 6.33 -5.32 -16.02
C ARG A 545 7.48 -6.25 -15.65
N THR A 546 8.61 -6.08 -16.32
CA THR A 546 9.82 -6.87 -16.03
C THR A 546 10.97 -5.94 -15.71
N ILE A 547 11.61 -6.16 -14.56
CA ILE A 547 12.82 -5.43 -14.13
C ILE A 547 13.81 -6.45 -13.56
N ASN A 548 14.97 -6.56 -14.19
CA ASN A 548 16.12 -7.34 -13.73
C ASN A 548 17.41 -6.72 -14.30
N ASN A 549 18.56 -7.34 -14.08
CA ASN A 549 19.87 -6.81 -14.53
C ASN A 549 20.02 -6.63 -16.04
N THR A 550 19.16 -7.28 -16.84
CA THR A 550 19.26 -7.32 -18.31
C THR A 550 18.06 -6.69 -19.02
N HIS A 551 16.91 -6.61 -18.35
CA HIS A 551 15.65 -6.19 -18.95
C HIS A 551 14.93 -5.23 -18.01
N ASN A 552 14.43 -4.13 -18.57
CA ASN A 552 13.57 -3.18 -17.90
C ASN A 552 12.48 -2.75 -18.89
N PHE A 553 11.40 -3.51 -19.02
CA PHE A 553 10.36 -3.23 -20.01
C PHE A 553 8.94 -3.28 -19.44
N LEU A 554 8.00 -2.67 -20.16
CA LEU A 554 6.57 -2.75 -19.95
C LEU A 554 5.92 -3.24 -21.25
N PHE A 555 5.18 -4.35 -21.17
CA PHE A 555 4.37 -4.89 -22.27
C PHE A 555 2.90 -4.83 -21.88
N CYS A 556 2.03 -4.31 -22.74
CA CYS A 556 0.60 -4.20 -22.47
C CYS A 556 -0.25 -4.71 -23.63
N GLU A 557 -1.30 -5.47 -23.31
CA GLU A 557 -2.34 -5.90 -24.23
C GLU A 557 -3.67 -5.25 -23.89
N PHE A 558 -4.23 -4.55 -24.87
CA PHE A 558 -5.54 -3.93 -24.74
C PHE A 558 -6.63 -4.88 -25.22
N SER A 559 -7.82 -4.79 -24.62
CA SER A 559 -9.01 -5.55 -25.03
C SER A 559 -9.43 -5.31 -26.50
N THR A 560 -8.92 -4.26 -27.13
CA THR A 560 -9.08 -3.98 -28.57
C THR A 560 -8.14 -4.80 -29.47
N GLY A 561 -7.25 -5.60 -28.88
CA GLY A 561 -6.16 -6.30 -29.58
C GLY A 561 -4.94 -5.43 -29.87
N PHE A 562 -4.92 -4.18 -29.38
CA PHE A 562 -3.75 -3.32 -29.53
C PHE A 562 -2.65 -3.70 -28.53
N LEU A 563 -1.40 -3.63 -28.98
CA LEU A 563 -0.24 -4.03 -28.21
C LEU A 563 0.70 -2.83 -28.02
N GLU A 564 1.26 -2.70 -26.83
CA GLU A 564 2.30 -1.72 -26.52
C GLU A 564 3.49 -2.43 -25.89
N TYR A 565 4.69 -2.02 -26.28
CA TYR A 565 5.94 -2.44 -25.67
C TYR A 565 6.87 -1.25 -25.53
N PHE A 566 7.43 -1.08 -24.35
CA PHE A 566 8.40 -0.02 -24.03
C PHE A 566 9.59 -0.63 -23.31
N ASP A 567 10.81 -0.33 -23.78
CA ASP A 567 12.05 -0.58 -23.04
C ASP A 567 12.40 0.68 -22.24
N LEU A 568 12.20 0.62 -20.93
CA LEU A 568 12.36 1.74 -20.00
C LEU A 568 13.84 2.01 -19.68
N THR A 569 14.77 1.19 -20.17
CA THR A 569 16.21 1.48 -20.14
C THR A 569 16.55 2.60 -21.13
N THR A 570 15.93 2.57 -22.31
CA THR A 570 16.20 3.52 -23.40
C THR A 570 15.10 4.58 -23.57
N ASP A 571 13.87 4.25 -23.19
CA ASP A 571 12.69 5.10 -23.27
C ASP A 571 11.97 5.18 -21.91
N PRO A 572 12.58 5.86 -20.90
CA PRO A 572 12.01 5.95 -19.56
C PRO A 572 10.69 6.73 -19.50
N TYR A 573 10.40 7.55 -20.51
CA TYR A 573 9.17 8.33 -20.62
C TYR A 573 8.12 7.68 -21.53
N GLN A 574 8.40 6.49 -22.06
CA GLN A 574 7.48 5.66 -22.83
C GLN A 574 6.93 6.39 -24.07
N LEU A 575 7.79 7.18 -24.72
CA LEU A 575 7.47 8.03 -25.87
C LEU A 575 7.16 7.23 -27.12
N ILE A 576 7.85 6.11 -27.36
CA ILE A 576 7.77 5.36 -28.62
C ILE A 576 7.37 3.91 -28.35
N ASN A 577 6.26 3.45 -28.92
CA ASN A 577 5.87 2.05 -28.87
C ASN A 577 6.74 1.22 -29.83
N SER A 578 7.65 0.41 -29.27
CA SER A 578 8.58 -0.43 -30.01
C SER A 578 8.08 -1.87 -30.22
N VAL A 579 6.78 -2.13 -30.05
CA VAL A 579 6.22 -3.49 -30.24
C VAL A 579 6.51 -4.08 -31.63
N SER A 580 6.63 -3.23 -32.66
CA SER A 580 6.93 -3.64 -34.03
C SER A 580 8.38 -4.10 -34.24
N THR A 581 9.29 -3.76 -33.32
CA THR A 581 10.70 -4.17 -33.39
C THR A 581 10.94 -5.53 -32.74
N LEU A 582 9.93 -6.10 -32.07
CA LEU A 582 10.05 -7.40 -31.42
C LEU A 582 9.77 -8.55 -32.39
N ASP A 583 10.56 -9.62 -32.25
CA ASP A 583 10.30 -10.87 -32.93
C ASP A 583 8.96 -11.48 -32.51
N ARG A 584 8.28 -12.12 -33.46
CA ARG A 584 6.99 -12.78 -33.21
C ARG A 584 7.06 -13.84 -32.12
N SER A 585 8.19 -14.53 -31.98
CA SER A 585 8.44 -15.50 -30.92
C SER A 585 8.43 -14.85 -29.54
N VAL A 586 9.11 -13.71 -29.39
CA VAL A 586 9.15 -12.92 -28.15
C VAL A 586 7.76 -12.39 -27.82
N LEU A 587 7.05 -11.83 -28.78
CA LEU A 587 5.66 -11.37 -28.58
C LEU A 587 4.74 -12.50 -28.10
N ASN A 588 4.85 -13.69 -28.70
CA ASN A 588 4.06 -14.85 -28.28
C ASN A 588 4.41 -15.30 -26.85
N GLN A 589 5.68 -15.26 -26.47
CA GLN A 589 6.11 -15.58 -25.10
C GLN A 589 5.57 -14.57 -24.09
N LEU A 590 5.65 -13.27 -24.39
CA LEU A 590 5.09 -12.21 -23.55
C LEU A 590 3.57 -12.36 -23.38
N HIS A 591 2.86 -12.68 -24.47
CA HIS A 591 1.43 -12.98 -24.44
C HIS A 591 1.11 -14.16 -23.52
N VAL A 592 1.82 -15.29 -23.65
CA VAL A 592 1.60 -16.48 -22.81
C VAL A 592 1.84 -16.15 -21.33
N GLN A 593 2.94 -15.48 -21.00
CA GLN A 593 3.25 -15.06 -19.62
C GLN A 593 2.15 -14.15 -19.05
N LEU A 594 1.70 -13.17 -19.83
CA LEU A 594 0.62 -12.27 -19.42
C LEU A 594 -0.69 -13.03 -19.16
N MET A 595 -1.03 -14.00 -20.02
CA MET A 595 -2.23 -14.82 -19.88
C MET A 595 -2.19 -15.73 -18.65
N GLU A 596 -1.02 -16.29 -18.31
CA GLU A 596 -0.82 -17.05 -17.06
C GLU A 596 -1.05 -16.17 -15.82
N LEU A 597 -0.45 -14.97 -15.78
CA LEU A 597 -0.62 -14.04 -14.67
C LEU A 597 -2.06 -13.52 -14.55
N ARG A 598 -2.73 -13.27 -15.67
CA ARG A 598 -4.13 -12.83 -15.72
C ARG A 598 -5.10 -13.83 -15.08
N GLY A 599 -4.75 -15.12 -15.08
CA GLY A 599 -5.57 -16.20 -14.50
C GLY A 599 -5.15 -16.65 -13.10
N CYS A 600 -4.03 -16.14 -12.58
CA CYS A 600 -3.40 -16.68 -11.38
C CYS A 600 -4.27 -16.45 -10.12
N LYS A 601 -4.22 -17.40 -9.17
CA LYS A 601 -4.90 -17.31 -7.87
C LYS A 601 -4.01 -17.80 -6.73
N GLY A 602 -3.86 -16.94 -5.73
CA GLY A 602 -3.02 -17.19 -4.57
C GLY A 602 -1.53 -17.10 -4.89
N HIS A 603 -0.74 -16.85 -3.87
CA HIS A 603 0.68 -16.53 -4.02
C HIS A 603 1.47 -17.63 -4.72
N LYS A 604 1.05 -18.91 -4.61
CA LYS A 604 1.71 -20.02 -5.29
C LYS A 604 1.59 -19.92 -6.81
N GLN A 605 0.41 -19.59 -7.34
CA GLN A 605 0.22 -19.47 -8.78
C GLN A 605 0.73 -18.13 -9.30
N CYS A 606 0.48 -17.05 -8.56
CA CYS A 606 0.85 -15.70 -8.99
C CYS A 606 2.35 -15.38 -8.84
N ASN A 607 3.08 -16.12 -8.02
CA ASN A 607 4.52 -15.93 -7.80
C ASN A 607 5.31 -17.21 -8.11
N ASN A 608 4.77 -18.11 -8.94
CA ASN A 608 5.52 -19.28 -9.36
C ASN A 608 6.79 -18.79 -10.07
N LYS A 609 7.93 -18.90 -9.38
CA LYS A 609 9.21 -18.91 -10.06
C LYS A 609 9.12 -20.06 -11.05
N THR A 610 9.40 -19.80 -12.31
CA THR A 610 9.78 -20.83 -13.27
C THR A 610 11.11 -21.46 -12.81
N ASP A 611 11.10 -22.15 -11.67
CA ASP A 611 12.13 -23.09 -11.20
C ASP A 611 11.91 -24.48 -11.84
N GLN A 612 11.24 -24.53 -13.00
CA GLN A 612 11.17 -25.71 -13.85
C GLN A 612 11.95 -25.47 -15.13
N ALA A 613 13.08 -26.18 -15.19
CA ALA A 613 13.90 -26.54 -16.34
C ALA A 613 14.80 -25.44 -16.94
N GLY A 614 16.08 -25.81 -17.06
CA GLY A 614 17.11 -25.23 -17.93
C GLY A 614 16.74 -25.19 -19.42
N THR A 615 15.62 -24.56 -19.76
CA THR A 615 15.21 -24.16 -21.09
C THR A 615 14.55 -22.79 -20.97
N ASN A 616 15.36 -21.78 -20.70
CA ASN A 616 15.07 -20.43 -21.15
C ASN A 616 15.95 -20.24 -22.40
N PRO A 617 15.58 -20.78 -23.59
CA PRO A 617 16.44 -20.76 -24.76
C PRO A 617 16.44 -19.37 -25.43
N ILE A 618 16.29 -18.29 -24.66
CA ILE A 618 15.99 -16.99 -25.22
C ILE A 618 17.28 -16.18 -25.43
N TRP A 619 18.38 -16.38 -24.68
CA TRP A 619 19.54 -15.48 -24.83
C TRP A 619 20.94 -16.08 -24.64
N ASP A 620 21.15 -17.38 -24.88
CA ASP A 620 22.51 -17.98 -25.02
C ASP A 620 23.09 -17.79 -26.44
N GLY A 621 22.95 -16.59 -27.00
CA GLY A 621 23.08 -16.39 -28.44
C GLY A 621 23.73 -15.12 -28.94
N TRP A 622 24.41 -14.30 -28.13
CA TRP A 622 25.25 -13.21 -28.66
C TRP A 622 26.53 -13.06 -27.82
N LYS A 623 27.59 -13.74 -28.26
CA LYS A 623 28.99 -13.37 -28.01
C LYS A 623 29.46 -12.54 -29.21
N GLY A 624 30.00 -11.35 -28.94
CA GLY A 624 30.63 -10.46 -29.90
C GLY A 624 30.95 -9.14 -29.24
#